data_AF-A0A352X029-F1
#
_entry.id   AF-A0A352X029-F1
#
_cell.length_a   1.000
_cell.length_b   1.000
_cell.length_c   1.000
_cell.angle_alpha   90.00
_cell.angle_beta   90.00
_cell.angle_gamma   90.00
#
_symmetry.space_group_name_H-M   'P 1'
#
loop_
_entity.id
_entity.type
_entity.pdbx_description
1 polymer ?
#
loop_
_entity_poly.entity_id
_entity_poly.type
_entity_poly.pdbx_seq_one_letter_code
_entity_poly.pdbx_strand_id
1 'polypeptide(L)'
;MKKMIALVLSVLLVLSVSMLFVSAEEATDSVDVHVTIIDEKSEFAVAYKTVTVTDIDKDGAFTVNDTLYAAHEQFYEGGAAAGYATEKTKWGLSLTKLWGVANGGSYGYLVNNAFAWSMTDPVKADDYVVAFIYTDTKNFSDVYTYFEPQYIEDESTTIAVELTMKKTGFDAEGKPYTEPVSGAEITIDGSPNKVVTNAEGKASFYYGYGDPNGYERVISAEVKDMRIVPPICLLKSIGKGKATPDQAVATEAPTVIADVEDTDDTTISATEAPATKDEATKDTATKDTATKDSSSSSTPKTGDVSNLILWIVIAAVCLAGIIGAVVFYKKHYGKK
;
A
#
# COMPACT_ATOMS: atom_id res chain seq x y z
N MET A 1 21.03 13.86 -58.24
CA MET A 1 21.00 12.49 -57.66
C MET A 1 22.29 12.11 -56.93
N LYS A 2 23.43 11.83 -57.58
CA LYS A 2 24.66 11.34 -56.86
C LYS A 2 25.12 12.19 -55.65
N LYS A 3 25.09 13.53 -55.73
CA LYS A 3 25.43 14.42 -54.60
C LYS A 3 24.40 14.45 -53.46
N MET A 4 23.15 14.03 -53.71
CA MET A 4 22.10 13.95 -52.68
C MET A 4 22.12 12.63 -51.91
N ILE A 5 22.51 11.54 -52.58
CA ILE A 5 22.66 10.22 -51.94
C ILE A 5 23.77 10.24 -50.88
N ALA A 6 24.89 10.94 -51.16
CA ALA A 6 25.99 11.09 -50.21
C ALA A 6 25.56 11.83 -48.91
N LEU A 7 24.73 12.87 -49.01
CA LEU A 7 24.25 13.65 -47.87
C LEU A 7 23.33 12.81 -46.95
N VAL A 8 22.46 11.98 -47.54
CA VAL A 8 21.54 11.11 -46.79
C VAL A 8 22.31 10.02 -46.03
N LEU A 9 23.35 9.44 -46.64
CA LEU A 9 24.23 8.45 -45.97
C LEU A 9 25.05 9.07 -44.83
N SER A 10 25.55 10.31 -44.96
CA SER A 10 26.29 10.95 -43.87
C SER A 10 25.40 11.32 -42.67
N VAL A 11 24.15 11.73 -42.91
CA VAL A 11 23.20 12.02 -41.82
C VAL A 11 22.80 10.75 -41.07
N LEU A 12 22.59 9.63 -41.78
CA LEU A 12 22.32 8.33 -41.16
C LEU A 12 23.48 7.79 -40.30
N LEU A 13 24.74 8.10 -40.66
CA LEU A 13 25.90 7.66 -39.87
C LEU A 13 26.12 8.51 -38.60
N VAL A 14 25.73 9.79 -38.62
CA VAL A 14 25.84 10.68 -37.44
C VAL A 14 24.70 10.40 -36.44
N LEU A 15 23.50 10.04 -36.91
CA LEU A 15 22.38 9.61 -36.06
C LEU A 15 22.59 8.24 -35.37
N SER A 16 23.50 7.40 -35.86
CA SER A 16 23.81 6.10 -35.24
C SER A 16 24.80 6.16 -34.07
N VAL A 17 25.52 7.28 -33.89
CA VAL A 17 26.52 7.42 -32.80
C VAL A 17 25.92 8.03 -31.54
N SER A 18 24.77 8.70 -31.63
CA SER A 18 24.07 9.34 -30.51
C SER A 18 23.17 8.40 -29.68
N MET A 19 23.08 7.11 -30.01
CA MET A 19 22.28 6.11 -29.27
C MET A 19 23.07 5.23 -28.29
N LEU A 20 24.35 5.54 -28.02
CA LEU A 20 25.19 4.82 -27.05
C LEU A 20 25.54 5.67 -25.83
N PHE A 21 24.53 6.34 -25.27
CA PHE A 21 24.45 6.60 -23.84
C PHE A 21 23.30 5.77 -23.24
N VAL A 22 23.41 4.45 -23.39
CA VAL A 22 22.93 3.57 -22.32
C VAL A 22 23.84 3.89 -21.15
N SER A 23 23.34 4.63 -20.16
CA SER A 23 23.91 4.53 -18.83
C SER A 23 23.87 3.05 -18.49
N ALA A 24 25.04 2.46 -18.23
CA ALA A 24 25.07 1.27 -17.40
C ALA A 24 24.52 1.74 -16.06
N GLU A 25 23.25 1.42 -15.80
CA GLU A 25 22.68 1.49 -14.47
C GLU A 25 23.60 0.62 -13.62
N GLU A 26 24.34 1.25 -12.69
CA GLU A 26 25.18 0.48 -11.78
C GLU A 26 24.23 -0.47 -11.05
N ALA A 27 24.54 -1.77 -11.11
CA ALA A 27 23.80 -2.75 -10.35
C ALA A 27 23.98 -2.38 -8.87
N THR A 28 22.93 -1.81 -8.29
CA THR A 28 22.90 -1.54 -6.85
C THR A 28 22.79 -2.91 -6.17
N ASP A 29 23.66 -3.18 -5.20
CA ASP A 29 23.59 -4.43 -4.42
C ASP A 29 22.40 -4.42 -3.43
N SER A 30 21.78 -3.25 -3.25
CA SER A 30 20.62 -3.03 -2.38
C SER A 30 19.80 -1.79 -2.79
N VAL A 31 18.52 -1.76 -2.41
CA VAL A 31 17.65 -0.57 -2.48
C VAL A 31 16.98 -0.30 -1.14
N ASP A 32 16.79 0.97 -0.78
CA ASP A 32 16.04 1.35 0.42
C ASP A 32 14.55 1.47 0.10
N VAL A 33 13.70 0.80 0.88
CA VAL A 33 12.24 0.68 0.67
C VAL A 33 11.53 1.02 1.98
N HIS A 34 10.40 1.74 1.92
CA HIS A 34 9.59 2.04 3.10
C HIS A 34 8.61 0.90 3.38
N VAL A 35 8.56 0.44 4.63
CA VAL A 35 7.75 -0.71 5.03
C VAL A 35 6.79 -0.38 6.16
N THR A 36 5.56 -0.88 6.04
CA THR A 36 4.59 -0.97 7.13
C THR A 36 4.15 -2.42 7.31
N ILE A 37 4.12 -2.90 8.56
CA ILE A 37 3.61 -4.23 8.92
C ILE A 37 2.51 -4.03 9.96
N ILE A 38 1.36 -4.65 9.73
CA ILE A 38 0.18 -4.62 10.62
C ILE A 38 -0.11 -6.04 11.10
N ASP A 39 -0.22 -6.22 12.41
CA ASP A 39 -0.36 -7.52 13.07
C ASP A 39 -1.82 -8.05 13.08
N GLU A 40 -2.03 -9.21 13.72
CA GLU A 40 -3.35 -9.85 13.82
C GLU A 40 -4.37 -9.12 14.71
N LYS A 41 -3.95 -8.04 15.37
CA LYS A 41 -4.78 -7.17 16.22
C LYS A 41 -5.09 -5.83 15.53
N SER A 42 -4.67 -5.66 14.28
CA SER A 42 -4.65 -4.37 13.57
C SER A 42 -3.73 -3.33 14.22
N GLU A 43 -2.68 -3.76 14.92
CA GLU A 43 -1.67 -2.87 15.51
C GLU A 43 -0.46 -2.70 14.56
N PHE A 44 0.15 -1.52 14.54
CA PHE A 44 1.34 -1.26 13.72
C PHE A 44 2.59 -1.89 14.35
N ALA A 45 2.96 -3.07 13.86
CA ALA A 45 4.21 -3.73 14.17
C ALA A 45 5.43 -2.97 13.60
N VAL A 46 5.30 -2.44 12.39
CA VAL A 46 6.27 -1.53 11.76
C VAL A 46 5.47 -0.39 11.12
N ALA A 47 5.83 0.86 11.41
CA ALA A 47 5.09 2.04 10.97
C ALA A 47 5.96 2.93 10.06
N TYR A 48 5.80 2.77 8.75
CA TYR A 48 6.52 3.52 7.69
C TYR A 48 8.03 3.66 7.97
N LYS A 49 8.74 2.53 8.11
CA LYS A 49 10.18 2.51 8.37
C LYS A 49 10.97 2.05 7.16
N THR A 50 12.11 2.70 6.92
CA THR A 50 13.03 2.32 5.84
C THR A 50 13.74 1.01 6.18
N VAL A 51 13.78 0.13 5.19
CA VAL A 51 14.46 -1.17 5.20
C VAL A 51 15.39 -1.22 3.99
N THR A 52 16.65 -1.60 4.20
CA THR A 52 17.59 -1.86 3.11
C THR A 52 17.36 -3.27 2.58
N VAL A 53 16.88 -3.36 1.34
CA VAL A 53 16.51 -4.60 0.66
C VAL A 53 17.67 -5.11 -0.19
N THR A 54 18.00 -6.38 -0.06
CA THR A 54 19.01 -7.10 -0.86
C THR A 54 18.36 -8.31 -1.52
N ASP A 55 18.79 -8.70 -2.72
CA ASP A 55 18.35 -9.92 -3.41
C ASP A 55 18.79 -11.16 -2.60
N ILE A 56 17.87 -11.77 -1.84
CA ILE A 56 18.20 -12.87 -0.93
C ILE A 56 18.19 -14.24 -1.61
N ASP A 57 17.44 -14.43 -2.69
CA ASP A 57 17.33 -15.72 -3.40
C ASP A 57 18.14 -15.81 -4.70
N LYS A 58 18.74 -14.69 -5.12
CA LYS A 58 19.69 -14.49 -6.23
C LYS A 58 19.06 -14.67 -7.60
N ASP A 59 17.82 -14.22 -7.76
CA ASP A 59 17.12 -14.21 -9.04
C ASP A 59 17.44 -12.97 -9.91
N GLY A 60 18.07 -11.95 -9.34
CA GLY A 60 18.48 -10.72 -10.02
C GLY A 60 17.48 -9.57 -9.92
N ALA A 61 16.46 -9.67 -9.07
CA ALA A 61 15.51 -8.60 -8.75
C ALA A 61 15.45 -8.32 -7.25
N PHE A 62 15.01 -7.11 -6.88
CA PHE A 62 14.50 -6.83 -5.54
C PHE A 62 12.99 -6.97 -5.56
N THR A 63 12.42 -7.73 -4.63
CA THR A 63 11.00 -8.09 -4.64
C THR A 63 10.29 -7.80 -3.32
N VAL A 64 8.97 -7.96 -3.30
CA VAL A 64 8.18 -7.97 -2.07
C VAL A 64 8.69 -9.02 -1.07
N ASN A 65 9.14 -10.19 -1.54
CA ASN A 65 9.71 -11.23 -0.67
C ASN A 65 10.99 -10.78 0.01
N ASP A 66 11.92 -10.16 -0.72
CA ASP A 66 13.17 -9.62 -0.15
C ASP A 66 12.87 -8.50 0.85
N THR A 67 11.92 -7.62 0.50
CA THR A 67 11.51 -6.49 1.35
C THR A 67 10.94 -6.97 2.68
N LEU A 68 10.01 -7.92 2.65
CA LEU A 68 9.40 -8.46 3.86
C LEU A 68 10.41 -9.31 4.65
N TYR A 69 11.29 -10.07 4.00
CA TYR A 69 12.38 -10.77 4.70
C TYR A 69 13.27 -9.79 5.47
N ALA A 70 13.77 -8.75 4.79
CA ALA A 70 14.64 -7.73 5.39
C ALA A 70 13.95 -6.96 6.53
N ALA A 71 12.65 -6.66 6.40
CA ALA A 71 11.88 -6.01 7.47
C ALA A 71 11.81 -6.87 8.75
N HIS A 72 11.72 -8.20 8.63
CA HIS A 72 11.75 -9.09 9.79
C HIS A 72 13.16 -9.23 10.36
N GLU A 73 14.21 -9.33 9.54
CA GLU A 73 15.60 -9.30 10.04
C GLU A 73 15.92 -8.02 10.82
N GLN A 74 15.41 -6.88 10.37
CA GLN A 74 15.69 -5.57 10.98
C GLN A 74 14.84 -5.26 12.22
N PHE A 75 13.57 -5.70 12.26
CA PHE A 75 12.60 -5.25 13.26
C PHE A 75 11.89 -6.36 14.06
N TYR A 76 12.00 -7.64 13.68
CA TYR A 76 11.35 -8.75 14.40
C TYR A 76 12.30 -9.41 15.41
N GLU A 77 11.82 -9.73 16.61
CA GLU A 77 12.63 -10.43 17.62
C GLU A 77 12.93 -11.87 17.15
N GLY A 78 14.22 -12.16 16.88
CA GLY A 78 14.66 -13.43 16.29
C GLY A 78 14.66 -13.45 14.76
N GLY A 79 14.50 -12.31 14.10
CA GLY A 79 14.67 -12.13 12.66
C GLY A 79 13.60 -12.81 11.80
N ALA A 80 13.85 -12.90 10.49
CA ALA A 80 12.98 -13.58 9.54
C ALA A 80 12.84 -15.08 9.87
N ALA A 81 13.89 -15.71 10.40
CA ALA A 81 13.84 -17.11 10.84
C ALA A 81 12.72 -17.39 11.88
N ALA A 82 12.46 -16.43 12.78
CA ALA A 82 11.35 -16.52 13.73
C ALA A 82 10.03 -15.99 13.14
N GLY A 83 10.05 -14.80 12.53
CA GLY A 83 8.84 -14.04 12.19
C GLY A 83 8.26 -14.26 10.79
N TYR A 84 9.04 -14.74 9.83
CA TYR A 84 8.67 -14.80 8.41
C TYR A 84 8.73 -16.23 7.86
N ALA A 85 7.91 -16.52 6.84
CA ALA A 85 8.05 -17.72 6.01
C ALA A 85 7.27 -17.59 4.70
N THR A 86 7.83 -18.12 3.62
CA THR A 86 7.15 -18.31 2.33
C THR A 86 7.26 -19.77 1.88
N GLU A 87 6.33 -20.21 1.03
CA GLU A 87 6.40 -21.52 0.37
C GLU A 87 5.98 -21.43 -1.10
N LYS A 88 6.45 -22.38 -1.93
CA LYS A 88 5.99 -22.49 -3.33
C LYS A 88 4.70 -23.29 -3.39
N THR A 89 3.59 -22.61 -3.67
CA THR A 89 2.27 -23.20 -3.87
C THR A 89 1.96 -23.34 -5.37
N LYS A 90 0.77 -23.87 -5.70
CA LYS A 90 0.25 -23.89 -7.08
C LYS A 90 0.03 -22.49 -7.69
N TRP A 91 0.08 -21.43 -6.87
CA TRP A 91 -0.13 -20.04 -7.27
C TRP A 91 1.17 -19.23 -7.34
N GLY A 92 2.34 -19.85 -7.11
CA GLY A 92 3.63 -19.16 -7.05
C GLY A 92 4.23 -19.18 -5.65
N LEU A 93 5.13 -18.23 -5.36
CA LEU A 93 5.66 -18.04 -4.00
C LEU A 93 4.58 -17.35 -3.15
N SER A 94 4.22 -17.95 -2.02
CA SER A 94 3.12 -17.49 -1.16
C SER A 94 3.58 -17.30 0.27
N LEU A 95 3.09 -16.25 0.92
CA LEU A 95 3.34 -15.95 2.33
C LEU A 95 2.63 -16.98 3.23
N THR A 96 3.38 -17.64 4.12
CA THR A 96 2.85 -18.65 5.05
C THR A 96 2.95 -18.23 6.51
N LYS A 97 3.86 -17.32 6.85
CA LYS A 97 3.96 -16.66 8.15
C LYS A 97 4.31 -15.18 7.97
N LEU A 98 3.59 -14.31 8.66
CA LEU A 98 3.85 -12.87 8.75
C LEU A 98 3.93 -12.48 10.23
N TRP A 99 4.97 -11.75 10.62
CA TRP A 99 5.17 -11.21 11.97
C TRP A 99 5.01 -12.23 13.11
N GLY A 100 5.48 -13.46 12.89
CA GLY A 100 5.37 -14.58 13.84
C GLY A 100 4.10 -15.42 13.70
N VAL A 101 3.06 -14.88 13.08
CA VAL A 101 1.74 -15.50 12.95
C VAL A 101 1.69 -16.39 11.71
N ALA A 102 1.37 -17.67 11.92
CA ALA A 102 1.08 -18.65 10.87
C ALA A 102 -0.42 -18.97 10.86
N ASN A 103 -1.20 -18.22 10.07
CA ASN A 103 -2.67 -18.30 10.03
C ASN A 103 -3.25 -19.01 8.79
N GLY A 104 -2.41 -19.71 8.00
CA GLY A 104 -2.84 -20.47 6.83
C GLY A 104 -3.05 -19.67 5.55
N GLY A 105 -2.47 -18.46 5.43
CA GLY A 105 -2.49 -17.65 4.21
C GLY A 105 -3.43 -16.44 4.25
N SER A 106 -3.91 -16.07 5.44
CA SER A 106 -4.76 -14.89 5.66
C SER A 106 -3.90 -13.63 5.79
N TYR A 107 -3.23 -13.26 4.70
CA TYR A 107 -2.33 -12.10 4.61
C TYR A 107 -2.64 -11.27 3.37
N GLY A 108 -2.49 -9.95 3.46
CA GLY A 108 -2.50 -9.04 2.32
C GLY A 108 -1.20 -8.26 2.22
N TYR A 109 -0.82 -7.89 1.01
CA TYR A 109 0.35 -7.04 0.76
C TYR A 109 0.15 -6.20 -0.51
N LEU A 110 0.67 -4.97 -0.50
CA LEU A 110 0.55 -4.00 -1.60
C LEU A 110 1.86 -3.22 -1.76
N VAL A 111 2.13 -2.79 -2.98
CA VAL A 111 3.24 -1.89 -3.33
C VAL A 111 2.64 -0.56 -3.78
N ASN A 112 3.02 0.54 -3.14
CA ASN A 112 2.48 1.89 -3.39
C ASN A 112 0.95 1.96 -3.37
N ASN A 113 0.33 1.24 -2.42
CA ASN A 113 -1.12 1.06 -2.28
C ASN A 113 -1.82 0.36 -3.48
N ALA A 114 -1.06 -0.20 -4.43
CA ALA A 114 -1.56 -1.04 -5.50
C ALA A 114 -1.37 -2.52 -5.16
N PHE A 115 -2.35 -3.35 -5.52
CA PHE A 115 -2.28 -4.80 -5.28
C PHE A 115 -1.09 -5.41 -6.03
N ALA A 116 -0.21 -6.08 -5.28
CA ALA A 116 0.79 -6.97 -5.83
C ALA A 116 0.14 -8.34 -6.12
N TRP A 117 0.56 -8.95 -7.21
CA TRP A 117 0.06 -10.23 -7.72
C TRP A 117 0.98 -11.40 -7.35
N SER A 118 2.22 -11.11 -6.97
CA SER A 118 3.20 -12.10 -6.52
C SER A 118 4.07 -11.56 -5.40
N MET A 119 4.57 -12.47 -4.55
CA MET A 119 5.70 -12.19 -3.64
C MET A 119 7.00 -11.87 -4.41
N THR A 120 7.06 -12.24 -5.70
CA THR A 120 8.17 -11.93 -6.62
C THR A 120 7.92 -10.67 -7.46
N ASP A 121 6.90 -9.87 -7.14
CA ASP A 121 6.71 -8.60 -7.83
C ASP A 121 7.83 -7.63 -7.46
N PRO A 122 8.40 -6.88 -8.43
CA PRO A 122 9.59 -6.09 -8.21
C PRO A 122 9.30 -4.82 -7.40
N VAL A 123 10.27 -4.43 -6.58
CA VAL A 123 10.34 -3.14 -5.89
C VAL A 123 11.59 -2.38 -6.35
N LYS A 124 11.59 -1.06 -6.17
CA LYS A 124 12.77 -0.20 -6.36
C LYS A 124 12.94 0.75 -5.18
N ALA A 125 14.01 1.53 -5.18
CA ALA A 125 14.24 2.56 -4.17
C ALA A 125 13.02 3.49 -4.00
N ASP A 126 12.77 3.89 -2.75
CA ASP A 126 11.67 4.75 -2.31
C ASP A 126 10.24 4.19 -2.52
N ASP A 127 10.09 2.93 -2.97
CA ASP A 127 8.77 2.27 -2.96
C ASP A 127 8.24 2.07 -1.53
N TYR A 128 6.92 2.02 -1.39
CA TYR A 128 6.24 1.72 -0.14
C TYR A 128 5.60 0.34 -0.19
N VAL A 129 6.06 -0.59 0.64
CA VAL A 129 5.45 -1.92 0.83
C VAL A 129 4.67 -1.95 2.13
N VAL A 130 3.39 -2.33 2.05
CA VAL A 130 2.59 -2.67 3.23
C VAL A 130 2.27 -4.16 3.21
N ALA A 131 2.37 -4.80 4.38
CA ALA A 131 1.85 -6.14 4.60
C ALA A 131 0.99 -6.17 5.87
N PHE A 132 -0.08 -6.94 5.85
CA PHE A 132 -1.02 -7.02 6.98
C PHE A 132 -1.57 -8.43 7.15
N ILE A 133 -1.93 -8.75 8.38
CA ILE A 133 -2.69 -9.96 8.74
C ILE A 133 -4.18 -9.62 8.67
N TYR A 134 -4.98 -10.44 7.98
CA TYR A 134 -6.44 -10.28 8.02
C TYR A 134 -6.97 -10.66 9.40
N THR A 135 -7.77 -9.79 10.01
CA THR A 135 -8.41 -10.05 11.29
C THR A 135 -9.73 -10.84 11.14
N ASP A 136 -10.38 -10.80 9.96
CA ASP A 136 -11.33 -11.84 9.54
C ASP A 136 -10.64 -12.90 8.66
N THR A 137 -10.09 -13.92 9.31
CA THR A 137 -9.45 -15.08 8.65
C THR A 137 -10.42 -16.06 7.97
N LYS A 138 -11.74 -15.79 7.99
CA LYS A 138 -12.75 -16.66 7.36
C LYS A 138 -13.26 -16.09 6.05
N ASN A 139 -13.56 -14.78 6.03
CA ASN A 139 -14.12 -14.12 4.86
C ASN A 139 -13.14 -13.12 4.21
N PHE A 140 -11.99 -12.85 4.83
CA PHE A 140 -10.99 -11.87 4.38
C PHE A 140 -11.63 -10.48 4.17
N SER A 141 -12.51 -10.08 5.10
CA SER A 141 -13.38 -8.91 4.94
C SER A 141 -12.73 -7.58 5.33
N ASP A 142 -11.47 -7.60 5.77
CA ASP A 142 -10.71 -6.40 6.13
C ASP A 142 -10.51 -5.53 4.88
N VAL A 143 -11.12 -4.34 4.89
CA VAL A 143 -11.00 -3.40 3.77
C VAL A 143 -9.64 -2.72 3.84
N TYR A 144 -8.82 -2.86 2.79
CA TYR A 144 -7.56 -2.14 2.75
C TYR A 144 -7.80 -0.63 2.57
N THR A 145 -7.26 0.17 3.50
CA THR A 145 -7.36 1.62 3.48
C THR A 145 -6.00 2.28 3.64
N TYR A 146 -5.85 3.49 3.12
CA TYR A 146 -4.61 4.24 3.13
C TYR A 146 -4.87 5.74 3.10
N PHE A 147 -3.90 6.54 3.56
CA PHE A 147 -3.90 7.99 3.36
C PHE A 147 -3.03 8.38 2.16
N GLU A 148 -3.37 9.50 1.55
CA GLU A 148 -2.44 10.30 0.75
C GLU A 148 -2.27 11.67 1.43
N PRO A 149 -1.04 12.09 1.77
CA PRO A 149 0.22 11.32 1.75
C PRO A 149 0.35 10.31 2.90
N GLN A 150 1.18 9.27 2.74
CA GLN A 150 1.58 8.34 3.82
C GLN A 150 2.75 8.86 4.68
N TYR A 151 3.36 9.98 4.31
CA TYR A 151 4.48 10.58 5.02
C TYR A 151 4.42 12.11 4.93
N ILE A 152 4.68 12.79 6.04
CA ILE A 152 4.81 14.25 6.10
C ILE A 152 6.06 14.55 6.92
N GLU A 153 7.03 15.25 6.34
CA GLU A 153 8.18 15.83 7.04
C GLU A 153 8.12 17.36 6.95
N ASP A 154 8.27 18.04 8.10
CA ASP A 154 8.26 19.50 8.19
C ASP A 154 9.20 19.97 9.32
N GLU A 155 9.86 21.12 9.16
CA GLU A 155 10.76 21.72 10.17
C GLU A 155 9.98 22.46 11.27
N SER A 156 8.69 22.66 11.07
CA SER A 156 7.80 23.40 11.96
C SER A 156 7.49 22.59 13.21
N THR A 157 7.49 23.27 14.36
CA THR A 157 7.02 22.74 15.65
C THR A 157 5.50 22.53 15.69
N THR A 158 4.78 23.17 14.77
CA THR A 158 3.34 23.04 14.52
C THR A 158 3.15 22.89 13.01
N ILE A 159 2.59 21.77 12.57
CA ILE A 159 2.49 21.34 11.18
C ILE A 159 1.01 21.37 10.76
N ALA A 160 0.73 21.85 9.55
CA ALA A 160 -0.57 21.68 8.91
C ALA A 160 -0.64 20.28 8.30
N VAL A 161 -1.54 19.44 8.82
CA VAL A 161 -1.77 18.09 8.32
C VAL A 161 -2.98 18.11 7.41
N GLU A 162 -2.80 17.70 6.15
CA GLU A 162 -3.87 17.50 5.17
C GLU A 162 -3.77 16.07 4.63
N LEU A 163 -4.82 15.27 4.83
CA LEU A 163 -4.88 13.86 4.43
C LEU A 163 -6.11 13.60 3.57
N THR A 164 -5.99 12.70 2.60
CA THR A 164 -7.12 12.08 1.89
C THR A 164 -7.11 10.58 2.15
N MET A 165 -8.11 10.07 2.88
CA MET A 165 -8.30 8.64 3.13
C MET A 165 -9.03 7.97 1.97
N LYS A 166 -8.47 6.86 1.50
CA LYS A 166 -9.03 6.04 0.42
C LYS A 166 -9.10 4.58 0.85
N LYS A 167 -10.03 3.84 0.24
CA LYS A 167 -10.08 2.38 0.23
C LYS A 167 -9.85 1.88 -1.18
N THR A 168 -9.23 0.71 -1.30
CA THR A 168 -9.16 -0.01 -2.58
C THR A 168 -9.43 -1.50 -2.39
N GLY A 169 -9.96 -2.11 -3.44
CA GLY A 169 -10.39 -3.50 -3.47
C GLY A 169 -10.78 -3.88 -4.89
N PHE A 170 -11.46 -5.01 -5.04
CA PHE A 170 -12.01 -5.46 -6.30
C PHE A 170 -13.53 -5.37 -6.28
N ASP A 171 -14.13 -4.98 -7.41
CA ASP A 171 -15.58 -5.03 -7.61
C ASP A 171 -16.08 -6.46 -7.87
N ALA A 172 -17.38 -6.64 -8.10
CA ALA A 172 -17.99 -7.94 -8.32
C ALA A 172 -17.48 -8.63 -9.60
N GLU A 173 -16.96 -7.84 -10.55
CA GLU A 173 -16.36 -8.27 -11.80
C GLU A 173 -14.85 -8.56 -11.67
N GLY A 174 -14.26 -8.37 -10.49
CA GLY A 174 -12.85 -8.61 -10.21
C GLY A 174 -11.91 -7.51 -10.72
N LYS A 175 -12.43 -6.32 -11.02
CA LYS A 175 -11.64 -5.16 -11.44
C LYS A 175 -11.29 -4.29 -10.22
N PRO A 176 -10.07 -3.74 -10.14
CA PRO A 176 -9.69 -2.87 -9.04
C PRO A 176 -10.48 -1.56 -9.05
N TYR A 177 -10.90 -1.11 -7.87
CA TYR A 177 -11.53 0.20 -7.65
C TYR A 177 -10.80 0.97 -6.54
N THR A 178 -10.98 2.29 -6.52
CA THR A 178 -10.50 3.18 -5.45
C THR A 178 -11.58 4.20 -5.14
N GLU A 179 -11.90 4.38 -3.87
CA GLU A 179 -12.97 5.26 -3.40
C GLU A 179 -12.52 6.03 -2.15
N PRO A 180 -13.00 7.27 -1.91
CA PRO A 180 -12.78 7.97 -0.66
C PRO A 180 -13.46 7.27 0.52
N VAL A 181 -12.91 7.40 1.73
CA VAL A 181 -13.53 6.91 2.97
C VAL A 181 -14.02 8.09 3.79
N SER A 182 -15.33 8.27 3.86
CA SER A 182 -16.01 9.29 4.68
C SER A 182 -16.36 8.74 6.06
N GLY A 183 -16.38 9.59 7.08
CA GLY A 183 -16.78 9.21 8.43
C GLY A 183 -15.72 8.47 9.25
N ALA A 184 -14.46 8.47 8.81
CA ALA A 184 -13.35 7.89 9.55
C ALA A 184 -12.84 8.89 10.60
N GLU A 185 -12.75 8.48 11.87
CA GLU A 185 -12.18 9.30 12.94
C GLU A 185 -10.66 9.16 12.96
N ILE A 186 -9.94 10.27 12.82
CA ILE A 186 -8.48 10.30 12.83
C ILE A 186 -7.95 10.01 14.24
N THR A 187 -6.98 9.12 14.34
CA THR A 187 -6.24 8.82 15.57
C THR A 187 -4.77 9.25 15.42
N ILE A 188 -4.12 9.57 16.54
CA ILE A 188 -2.69 9.90 16.61
C ILE A 188 -2.09 9.06 17.73
N ASP A 189 -1.10 8.23 17.40
CA ASP A 189 -0.55 7.19 18.26
C ASP A 189 -1.66 6.35 18.93
N GLY A 190 -2.70 6.00 18.16
CA GLY A 190 -3.89 5.27 18.62
C GLY A 190 -4.90 6.08 19.45
N SER A 191 -4.63 7.36 19.75
CA SER A 191 -5.54 8.22 20.51
C SER A 191 -6.47 9.03 19.58
N PRO A 192 -7.80 9.03 19.76
CA PRO A 192 -8.72 9.79 18.92
C PRO A 192 -8.49 11.31 18.94
N ASN A 193 -8.49 11.93 17.76
CA ASN A 193 -8.29 13.37 17.56
C ASN A 193 -9.60 14.12 17.24
N LYS A 194 -10.77 13.45 17.22
CA LYS A 194 -12.10 14.02 16.91
C LYS A 194 -12.27 14.62 15.50
N VAL A 195 -11.20 14.67 14.71
CA VAL A 195 -11.25 15.02 13.28
C VAL A 195 -11.84 13.85 12.53
N VAL A 196 -12.81 14.09 11.66
CA VAL A 196 -13.49 13.06 10.89
C VAL A 196 -13.36 13.36 9.39
N THR A 197 -13.12 12.34 8.58
CA THR A 197 -13.01 12.50 7.12
C THR A 197 -14.35 12.90 6.49
N ASN A 198 -14.29 13.84 5.55
CA ASN A 198 -15.46 14.33 4.81
C ASN A 198 -15.88 13.37 3.66
N ALA A 199 -16.87 13.77 2.85
CA ALA A 199 -17.37 12.97 1.74
C ALA A 199 -16.29 12.62 0.67
N GLU A 200 -15.30 13.48 0.47
CA GLU A 200 -14.15 13.26 -0.41
C GLU A 200 -12.99 12.53 0.30
N GLY A 201 -13.21 12.02 1.52
CA GLY A 201 -12.22 11.33 2.33
C GLY A 201 -11.20 12.26 3.01
N LYS A 202 -11.40 13.57 2.95
CA LYS A 202 -10.42 14.57 3.41
C LYS A 202 -10.54 14.84 4.90
N ALA A 203 -9.38 14.96 5.56
CA ALA A 203 -9.23 15.44 6.92
C ALA A 203 -8.10 16.49 6.97
N SER A 204 -8.33 17.59 7.70
CA SER A 204 -7.34 18.66 7.87
C SER A 204 -7.31 19.11 9.33
N PHE A 205 -6.11 19.26 9.89
CA PHE A 205 -5.90 19.75 11.26
C PHE A 205 -4.48 20.28 11.45
N TYR A 206 -4.24 20.97 12.56
CA TYR A 206 -2.88 21.33 12.98
C TYR A 206 -2.40 20.38 14.07
N TYR A 207 -1.14 19.97 14.01
CA TYR A 207 -0.51 19.17 15.04
C TYR A 207 0.82 19.79 15.48
N GLY A 208 1.07 19.87 16.78
CA GLY A 208 2.31 20.43 17.30
C GLY A 208 2.48 20.20 18.79
N TYR A 209 3.71 19.88 19.19
CA TYR A 209 4.09 19.69 20.60
C TYR A 209 5.07 20.76 21.11
N GLY A 210 5.53 21.66 20.24
CA GLY A 210 6.55 22.66 20.61
C GLY A 210 7.95 22.08 20.88
N ASP A 211 8.18 20.78 20.60
CA ASP A 211 9.49 20.16 20.81
C ASP A 211 10.51 20.72 19.80
N PRO A 212 11.58 21.41 20.26
CA PRO A 212 12.60 21.96 19.37
C PRO A 212 13.49 20.89 18.71
N ASN A 213 13.46 19.64 19.20
CA ASN A 213 14.26 18.52 18.69
C ASN A 213 13.52 17.68 17.64
N GLY A 214 12.27 18.04 17.31
CA GLY A 214 11.41 17.26 16.43
C GLY A 214 10.69 16.11 17.15
N TYR A 215 9.81 15.42 16.42
CA TYR A 215 9.02 14.28 16.90
C TYR A 215 8.52 13.44 15.73
N GLU A 216 8.30 12.14 15.96
CA GLU A 216 7.57 11.26 15.04
C GLU A 216 6.23 10.86 15.66
N ARG A 217 5.18 10.75 14.84
CA ARG A 217 3.82 10.36 15.23
C ARG A 217 3.16 9.50 14.16
N VAL A 218 2.46 8.45 14.58
CA VAL A 218 1.65 7.63 13.67
C VAL A 218 0.25 8.20 13.64
N ILE A 219 -0.14 8.77 12.50
CA ILE A 219 -1.52 9.17 12.24
C ILE A 219 -2.22 8.01 11.55
N SER A 220 -3.38 7.61 12.08
CA SER A 220 -4.22 6.54 11.56
C SER A 220 -5.68 6.97 11.59
N ALA A 221 -6.62 6.06 11.32
CA ALA A 221 -8.04 6.29 11.52
C ALA A 221 -8.78 5.01 11.92
N GLU A 222 -9.92 5.19 12.57
CA GLU A 222 -10.92 4.16 12.83
C GLU A 222 -12.19 4.47 12.04
N VAL A 223 -12.87 3.44 11.52
CA VAL A 223 -14.15 3.59 10.81
C VAL A 223 -15.20 2.77 11.55
N LYS A 224 -16.25 3.45 12.01
CA LYS A 224 -17.36 2.77 12.68
C LYS A 224 -18.06 1.80 11.71
N ASP A 225 -18.41 0.62 12.22
CA ASP A 225 -19.16 -0.41 11.51
C ASP A 225 -18.44 -0.99 10.25
N MET A 226 -17.12 -0.74 10.10
CA MET A 226 -16.27 -1.30 9.03
C MET A 226 -14.98 -1.90 9.61
N ARG A 227 -14.66 -3.15 9.24
CA ARG A 227 -13.35 -3.75 9.51
C ARG A 227 -12.36 -3.23 8.46
N ILE A 228 -11.38 -2.44 8.88
CA ILE A 228 -10.36 -1.87 8.00
C ILE A 228 -8.97 -2.40 8.36
N VAL A 229 -8.10 -2.48 7.35
CA VAL A 229 -6.66 -2.38 7.57
C VAL A 229 -6.38 -0.91 7.86
N PRO A 230 -5.82 -0.55 9.03
CA PRO A 230 -5.67 0.85 9.44
C PRO A 230 -4.77 1.62 8.46
N PRO A 231 -5.16 2.83 8.03
CA PRO A 231 -4.34 3.66 7.18
C PRO A 231 -3.18 4.24 7.99
N ILE A 232 -2.08 4.60 7.34
CA ILE A 232 -0.95 5.26 8.00
C ILE A 232 -0.53 6.52 7.27
N CYS A 233 -0.31 7.57 8.05
CA CYS A 233 0.55 8.69 7.70
C CYS A 233 1.57 8.87 8.84
N LEU A 234 2.86 8.68 8.57
CA LEU A 234 3.90 8.98 9.54
C LEU A 234 4.23 10.48 9.45
N LEU A 235 3.87 11.22 10.50
CA LEU A 235 4.19 12.63 10.64
C LEU A 235 5.53 12.77 11.38
N LYS A 236 6.47 13.49 10.79
CA LYS A 236 7.77 13.80 11.38
C LYS A 236 8.02 15.31 11.40
N SER A 237 8.04 15.89 12.58
CA SER A 237 8.66 17.20 12.76
C SER A 237 10.17 16.99 12.93
N ILE A 238 11.01 17.73 12.20
CA ILE A 238 12.46 17.77 12.47
C ILE A 238 12.85 18.89 13.46
N GLY A 239 11.88 19.71 13.87
CA GLY A 239 12.08 20.87 14.75
C GLY A 239 12.89 22.00 14.11
N LYS A 240 12.92 23.17 14.76
CA LYS A 240 13.66 24.34 14.28
C LYS A 240 15.17 24.29 14.57
N GLY A 241 15.69 23.10 14.88
CA GLY A 241 17.10 22.83 15.06
C GLY A 241 17.57 22.77 16.51
N LYS A 242 18.23 21.66 16.82
CA LYS A 242 19.28 21.60 17.84
C LYS A 242 20.44 22.47 17.36
N ALA A 243 20.84 23.47 18.13
CA ALA A 243 21.93 24.36 17.73
C ALA A 243 23.24 23.59 17.51
N THR A 244 23.83 23.73 16.32
CA THR A 244 25.27 23.55 16.08
C THR A 244 26.03 24.48 17.05
N PRO A 245 27.21 24.12 17.58
CA PRO A 245 27.94 24.95 18.55
C PRO A 245 28.66 26.16 17.92
N ASP A 246 27.92 27.00 17.20
CA ASP A 246 28.25 28.39 16.91
C ASP A 246 26.93 29.18 16.66
N GLN A 247 26.91 30.48 16.92
CA GLN A 247 25.73 31.38 16.92
C GLN A 247 24.75 31.20 18.11
N ALA A 248 25.12 31.72 19.27
CA ALA A 248 24.16 32.03 20.33
C ALA A 248 23.70 33.50 20.25
N VAL A 249 22.43 33.75 19.90
CA VAL A 249 21.68 34.98 20.24
C VAL A 249 20.23 34.59 20.56
N ALA A 250 19.71 35.09 21.67
CA ALA A 250 18.35 34.81 22.13
C ALA A 250 17.30 35.74 21.46
N THR A 251 16.00 35.47 21.62
CA THR A 251 15.11 36.26 22.52
C THR A 251 13.62 35.95 22.29
N GLU A 252 12.92 35.72 23.42
CA GLU A 252 11.47 35.84 23.68
C GLU A 252 10.41 34.90 23.05
N ALA A 253 9.33 34.73 23.83
CA ALA A 253 8.23 33.80 23.63
C ALA A 253 6.92 34.53 23.30
N PRO A 254 5.93 33.85 22.68
CA PRO A 254 4.60 34.41 22.49
C PRO A 254 3.63 34.05 23.63
N THR A 255 2.82 35.05 23.99
CA THR A 255 1.76 35.05 24.99
C THR A 255 0.58 34.14 24.62
N VAL A 256 -0.10 33.58 25.62
CA VAL A 256 -1.41 32.93 25.45
C VAL A 256 -2.48 34.00 25.19
N ILE A 257 -3.33 33.79 24.19
CA ILE A 257 -4.60 34.51 24.04
C ILE A 257 -5.71 33.47 23.99
N ALA A 258 -6.54 33.46 25.03
CA ALA A 258 -7.80 32.75 25.06
C ALA A 258 -8.88 33.81 25.27
N ASP A 259 -9.77 33.98 24.29
CA ASP A 259 -11.02 34.73 24.42
C ASP A 259 -11.98 34.29 23.30
N VAL A 260 -13.06 33.62 23.67
CA VAL A 260 -14.35 33.69 22.97
C VAL A 260 -15.39 33.87 24.06
N GLU A 261 -16.13 34.97 23.97
CA GLU A 261 -17.05 35.43 25.02
C GLU A 261 -18.27 34.53 25.17
N ASP A 262 -18.67 34.34 26.43
CA ASP A 262 -19.95 33.77 26.84
C ASP A 262 -20.97 34.92 26.98
N THR A 263 -22.20 34.74 26.46
CA THR A 263 -23.31 35.70 26.69
C THR A 263 -24.67 35.00 26.80
N ASP A 264 -25.34 35.32 27.91
CA ASP A 264 -26.51 34.69 28.52
C ASP A 264 -27.74 34.33 27.64
N ASP A 265 -28.23 33.11 27.91
CA ASP A 265 -29.58 32.75 28.38
C ASP A 265 -30.82 33.61 28.00
N THR A 266 -31.87 32.92 27.53
CA THR A 266 -33.25 33.14 28.02
C THR A 266 -34.11 31.87 27.91
N THR A 267 -34.56 31.37 29.07
CA THR A 267 -35.60 30.33 29.25
C THR A 267 -37.03 30.92 29.29
N ILE A 268 -38.16 30.20 29.29
CA ILE A 268 -38.50 28.78 29.58
C ILE A 268 -39.78 28.40 28.78
N SER A 269 -40.03 27.11 28.45
CA SER A 269 -41.35 26.46 28.66
C SER A 269 -41.39 24.95 28.34
N ALA A 270 -41.88 24.16 29.30
CA ALA A 270 -42.20 22.75 29.15
C ALA A 270 -43.70 22.52 28.89
N THR A 271 -44.08 21.36 28.35
CA THR A 271 -45.41 20.74 28.52
C THR A 271 -45.27 19.21 28.39
N GLU A 272 -46.16 18.48 29.04
CA GLU A 272 -46.00 17.10 29.50
C GLU A 272 -46.26 16.00 28.45
N ALA A 273 -45.81 14.79 28.78
CA ALA A 273 -46.34 13.54 28.20
C ALA A 273 -47.75 13.22 28.75
N PRO A 274 -48.45 12.22 28.18
CA PRO A 274 -48.65 11.02 28.99
C PRO A 274 -48.51 9.69 28.23
N ALA A 275 -48.26 8.62 29.02
CA ALA A 275 -48.20 7.23 28.58
C ALA A 275 -49.61 6.66 28.24
N THR A 276 -49.79 5.49 27.62
CA THR A 276 -49.64 4.17 28.30
C THR A 276 -49.90 2.94 27.40
N LYS A 277 -49.22 1.83 27.75
CA LYS A 277 -49.71 0.43 27.86
C LYS A 277 -50.00 -0.50 26.65
N ASP A 278 -49.38 -1.68 26.79
CA ASP A 278 -49.90 -3.06 26.62
C ASP A 278 -50.34 -3.52 25.20
N GLU A 279 -50.31 -4.81 24.80
CA GLU A 279 -50.07 -6.10 25.48
C GLU A 279 -49.41 -7.13 24.50
N ALA A 280 -49.26 -8.40 24.90
CA ALA A 280 -48.44 -9.43 24.24
C ALA A 280 -49.19 -10.34 23.23
N THR A 281 -48.43 -11.19 22.49
CA THR A 281 -48.58 -12.68 22.45
C THR A 281 -48.29 -13.35 21.07
N LYS A 282 -47.15 -14.06 21.00
CA LYS A 282 -46.92 -15.45 20.50
C LYS A 282 -47.67 -16.02 19.26
N ASP A 283 -46.91 -16.48 18.25
CA ASP A 283 -46.85 -17.89 17.78
C ASP A 283 -45.74 -18.06 16.71
N THR A 284 -44.81 -19.01 16.76
CA THR A 284 -44.87 -20.50 16.68
C THR A 284 -45.15 -21.05 15.27
N ALA A 285 -44.09 -21.42 14.51
CA ALA A 285 -44.13 -22.52 13.54
C ALA A 285 -42.71 -23.05 13.22
N THR A 286 -42.59 -24.35 12.98
CA THR A 286 -41.35 -25.09 12.66
C THR A 286 -41.60 -26.00 11.45
N LYS A 287 -40.53 -26.56 10.84
CA LYS A 287 -40.48 -27.55 9.73
C LYS A 287 -40.33 -26.94 8.31
N ASP A 288 -39.65 -27.58 7.36
CA ASP A 288 -38.94 -28.89 7.37
C ASP A 288 -37.74 -28.91 6.40
N THR A 289 -36.87 -29.90 6.59
CA THR A 289 -35.69 -30.24 5.77
C THR A 289 -36.05 -30.79 4.37
N ALA A 290 -35.26 -30.46 3.34
CA ALA A 290 -35.04 -31.34 2.17
C ALA A 290 -33.74 -31.05 1.40
N THR A 291 -32.78 -31.96 1.49
CA THR A 291 -31.57 -32.03 0.63
C THR A 291 -31.92 -32.58 -0.75
N LYS A 292 -31.29 -32.09 -1.84
CA LYS A 292 -31.12 -32.92 -3.05
C LYS A 292 -29.95 -32.48 -3.95
N ASP A 293 -29.00 -33.39 -4.14
CA ASP A 293 -28.02 -33.34 -5.22
C ASP A 293 -28.68 -33.52 -6.60
N SER A 294 -28.13 -32.85 -7.62
CA SER A 294 -28.13 -33.40 -8.98
C SER A 294 -26.98 -32.83 -9.82
N SER A 295 -26.00 -33.67 -10.11
CA SER A 295 -24.98 -33.42 -11.12
C SER A 295 -25.58 -33.45 -12.53
N SER A 296 -25.25 -32.47 -13.38
CA SER A 296 -25.35 -32.63 -14.83
C SER A 296 -24.26 -31.85 -15.56
N SER A 297 -23.35 -32.57 -16.20
CA SER A 297 -22.30 -32.03 -17.06
C SER A 297 -22.84 -31.51 -18.39
N SER A 298 -22.40 -30.34 -18.85
CA SER A 298 -22.49 -29.95 -20.25
C SER A 298 -21.26 -29.16 -20.70
N THR A 299 -20.53 -29.74 -21.66
CA THR A 299 -19.33 -29.21 -22.34
C THR A 299 -19.57 -27.83 -22.95
N PRO A 300 -18.60 -26.89 -22.95
CA PRO A 300 -18.78 -25.57 -23.54
C PRO A 300 -18.97 -25.62 -25.07
N LYS A 301 -19.84 -24.74 -25.58
CA LYS A 301 -19.98 -24.51 -27.03
C LYS A 301 -18.98 -23.46 -27.49
N THR A 302 -18.20 -23.81 -28.50
CA THR A 302 -17.25 -22.92 -29.19
C THR A 302 -17.98 -21.79 -29.91
N GLY A 303 -17.52 -20.54 -29.76
CA GLY A 303 -18.22 -19.42 -30.37
C GLY A 303 -17.63 -18.02 -30.19
N ASP A 304 -16.30 -17.86 -30.24
CA ASP A 304 -15.74 -16.55 -30.59
C ASP A 304 -14.33 -16.68 -31.22
N VAL A 305 -14.18 -16.16 -32.45
CA VAL A 305 -12.98 -16.38 -33.30
C VAL A 305 -11.99 -15.21 -33.30
N SER A 306 -12.25 -14.20 -32.47
CA SER A 306 -11.49 -12.94 -32.39
C SER A 306 -10.08 -13.10 -31.81
N ASN A 307 -9.85 -14.05 -30.89
CA ASN A 307 -8.57 -14.20 -30.20
C ASN A 307 -7.56 -15.17 -30.84
N LEU A 308 -7.99 -16.09 -31.73
CA LEU A 308 -7.07 -17.11 -32.27
C LEU A 308 -5.96 -16.51 -33.15
N ILE A 309 -6.26 -15.43 -33.88
CA ILE A 309 -5.29 -14.73 -34.73
C ILE A 309 -4.20 -14.06 -33.88
N LEU A 310 -4.56 -13.49 -32.73
CA LEU A 310 -3.62 -12.81 -31.84
C LEU A 310 -2.59 -13.79 -31.27
N TRP A 311 -3.02 -14.97 -30.82
CA TRP A 311 -2.12 -16.02 -30.32
C TRP A 311 -1.20 -16.60 -31.42
N ILE A 312 -1.67 -16.71 -32.66
CA ILE A 312 -0.83 -17.14 -33.79
C ILE A 312 0.24 -16.09 -34.12
N VAL A 313 -0.08 -14.80 -34.05
CA VAL A 313 0.89 -13.70 -34.24
C VAL A 313 1.94 -13.69 -33.13
N ILE A 314 1.53 -13.86 -31.86
CA ILE A 314 2.45 -13.94 -30.72
C ILE A 314 3.40 -15.15 -30.87
N ALA A 315 2.88 -16.32 -31.21
CA ALA A 315 3.70 -17.52 -31.44
C ALA A 315 4.72 -17.35 -32.58
N ALA A 316 4.34 -16.65 -33.66
CA ALA A 316 5.25 -16.36 -34.77
C ALA A 316 6.39 -15.39 -34.37
N VAL A 317 6.10 -14.39 -33.53
CA VAL A 317 7.12 -13.45 -33.02
C VAL A 317 8.11 -14.18 -32.10
N CYS A 318 7.63 -15.05 -31.21
CA CYS A 318 8.51 -15.86 -30.33
C CYS A 318 9.46 -16.77 -31.14
N LEU A 319 8.96 -17.44 -32.19
CA LEU A 319 9.79 -18.29 -33.06
C LEU A 319 10.85 -17.49 -33.84
N ALA A 320 10.50 -16.30 -34.33
CA ALA A 320 11.47 -15.42 -35.02
C ALA A 320 12.60 -14.95 -34.08
N GLY A 321 12.26 -14.60 -32.83
CA GLY A 321 13.24 -14.20 -31.81
C GLY A 321 14.25 -15.30 -31.48
N ILE A 322 13.78 -16.54 -31.30
CA ILE A 322 14.63 -17.69 -30.99
C ILE A 322 15.60 -17.99 -32.15
N ILE A 323 15.12 -17.93 -33.41
CA ILE A 323 15.99 -18.13 -34.59
C ILE A 323 17.03 -17.01 -34.69
N GLY A 324 16.65 -15.76 -34.43
CA GLY A 324 17.58 -14.62 -34.40
C GLY A 324 18.69 -14.79 -33.36
N ALA A 325 18.33 -15.16 -32.12
CA ALA A 325 19.29 -15.40 -31.04
C ALA A 325 20.28 -16.53 -31.37
N VAL A 326 19.80 -17.67 -31.89
CA VAL A 326 20.63 -18.82 -32.26
C VAL A 326 21.60 -18.49 -33.40
N VAL A 327 21.16 -17.72 -34.41
CA VAL A 327 22.03 -17.27 -35.51
C VAL A 327 23.08 -16.27 -35.02
N PHE A 328 22.71 -15.35 -34.13
CA PHE A 328 23.65 -14.39 -33.53
C PHE A 328 24.72 -15.10 -32.68
N TYR A 329 24.30 -16.01 -31.80
CA TYR A 329 25.20 -16.77 -30.93
C TYR A 329 26.19 -17.63 -31.74
N LYS A 330 25.71 -18.33 -32.78
CA LYS A 330 26.56 -19.14 -33.67
C LYS A 330 27.55 -18.28 -34.48
N LYS A 331 27.20 -17.03 -34.80
CA LYS A 331 28.08 -16.11 -35.54
C LYS A 331 29.17 -15.48 -34.66
N HIS A 332 28.90 -15.22 -33.38
CA HIS A 332 29.84 -14.58 -32.47
C HIS A 332 30.70 -15.55 -31.63
N TYR A 333 30.14 -16.69 -31.21
CA TYR A 333 30.82 -17.64 -30.31
C TYR A 333 31.16 -18.99 -30.97
N GLY A 334 30.72 -19.23 -32.20
CA GLY A 334 30.93 -20.48 -32.94
C GLY A 334 32.30 -20.67 -33.62
N LYS A 335 33.38 -20.09 -33.08
CA LYS A 335 34.76 -20.31 -33.57
C LYS A 335 35.73 -20.69 -32.45
N LYS A 336 35.76 -21.98 -32.15
CA LYS A 336 36.98 -22.74 -31.85
C LYS A 336 36.93 -24.03 -32.68
#